data_AF-A0A9E3K612-F1
#
_entry.id   AF-A0A9E3K612-F1
#
_cell.length_a   1.000
_cell.length_b   1.000
_cell.length_c   1.000
_cell.angle_alpha   90.00
_cell.angle_beta   90.00
_cell.angle_gamma   90.00
#
_symmetry.space_group_name_H-M   'P 1'
#
loop_
_entity.id
_entity.type
_entity.pdbx_description
1 polymer ?
#
loop_
_entity_poly.entity_id
_entity_poly.type
_entity_poly.pdbx_seq_one_letter_code
_entity_poly.pdbx_strand_id
1 'polypeptide(L)' 'MDAVTSPGAQSADTHSHLVRPQSMEWQKTRFPGCEAKTLLFDRRTGLVTALMRFEPGAVLPDHEHVGIEQTYV' A
#
# COMPACT_ATOMS: atom_id res chain seq x y z
N MET A 1 29.50 -1.24 10.66
CA MET A 1 29.63 -1.22 9.18
C MET A 1 28.87 0.02 8.75
N ASP A 2 29.58 1.14 8.61
CA ASP A 2 28.97 2.40 8.19
C ASP A 2 28.93 2.42 6.66
N ALA A 3 27.75 2.20 6.09
CA ALA A 3 27.55 2.28 4.66
C ALA A 3 27.64 3.75 4.23
N VAL A 4 28.83 4.16 3.78
CA VAL A 4 29.04 5.47 3.16
C VAL A 4 28.27 5.49 1.83
N THR A 5 27.10 6.13 1.84
CA THR A 5 26.31 6.34 0.63
C THR A 5 26.96 7.48 -0.16
N SER A 6 27.38 7.21 -1.39
CA SER A 6 27.92 8.25 -2.28
C SER A 6 26.84 9.31 -2.59
N PRO A 7 27.20 10.59 -2.71
CA PRO A 7 26.26 11.68 -2.96
C PRO A 7 25.89 11.73 -4.45
N GLY A 8 25.34 10.63 -4.99
CA GLY A 8 24.58 10.70 -6.24
C GLY A 8 23.35 11.57 -6.01
N ALA A 9 22.87 12.26 -7.05
CA ALA A 9 21.70 13.12 -6.97
C ALA A 9 20.48 12.35 -6.41
N GLN A 10 20.27 12.45 -5.10
CA GLN A 10 19.14 11.86 -4.40
C GLN A 10 17.92 12.72 -4.73
N SER A 11 17.10 12.23 -5.66
CA SER A 11 15.74 12.76 -5.80
C SER A 11 14.92 12.31 -4.60
N ALA A 12 13.97 13.12 -4.15
CA ALA A 12 13.06 12.77 -3.06
C ALA A 12 12.41 11.37 -3.23
N ASP A 13 12.21 10.91 -4.48
CA ASP A 13 11.66 9.60 -4.83
C ASP A 13 12.49 8.38 -4.38
N THR A 14 13.78 8.54 -4.07
CA THR A 14 14.62 7.41 -3.60
C THR A 14 14.69 7.30 -2.08
N HIS A 15 13.97 8.16 -1.36
CA HIS A 15 14.00 8.17 0.11
C HIS A 15 12.94 7.23 0.68
N SER A 16 13.23 6.66 1.85
CA SER A 16 12.21 5.95 2.62
C SER A 16 11.10 6.91 3.05
N HIS A 17 9.85 6.53 2.81
CA HIS A 17 8.68 7.27 3.26
C HIS A 17 8.08 6.62 4.49
N LEU A 18 8.06 7.34 5.62
CA LEU A 18 7.36 6.88 6.81
C LEU A 18 5.87 7.17 6.70
N VAL A 19 5.05 6.12 6.80
CA VAL A 19 3.60 6.22 6.81
C VAL A 19 3.10 5.93 8.23
N ARG A 20 2.09 6.67 8.68
CA ARG A 20 1.43 6.47 9.99
C ARG A 20 -0.02 6.03 9.75
N PRO A 21 -0.29 4.74 9.52
CA PRO A 21 -1.63 4.27 9.17
C PRO A 21 -2.70 4.65 10.20
N GLN A 22 -2.35 4.77 11.48
CA GLN A 22 -3.26 5.08 12.57
C GLN A 22 -3.87 6.49 12.45
N SER A 23 -3.15 7.44 11.85
CA SER A 23 -3.61 8.82 11.67
C SER A 23 -4.21 9.11 10.28
N MET A 24 -4.28 8.10 9.41
CA MET A 24 -4.88 8.25 8.09
C MET A 24 -6.39 8.03 8.16
N GLU A 25 -7.13 8.73 7.30
CA GLU A 25 -8.54 8.46 7.08
C GLU A 25 -8.73 7.18 6.27
N TRP A 26 -9.79 6.46 6.57
CA TRP A 26 -10.22 5.33 5.76
C TRP A 26 -10.89 5.83 4.47
N GLN A 27 -10.53 5.22 3.35
CA GLN A 27 -11.13 5.53 2.06
C GLN A 27 -12.14 4.44 1.70
N LYS A 28 -13.36 4.85 1.37
CA LYS A 28 -14.37 3.93 0.85
C LYS A 28 -13.90 3.37 -0.48
N THR A 29 -13.92 2.05 -0.61
CA THR A 29 -13.72 1.41 -1.91
C THR A 29 -15.04 1.40 -2.68
N ARG A 30 -14.99 0.94 -3.94
CA ARG A 30 -16.20 0.65 -4.72
C ARG A 30 -16.95 -0.60 -4.23
N PHE A 31 -16.37 -1.37 -3.31
CA PHE A 31 -16.94 -2.60 -2.78
C PHE A 31 -17.59 -2.33 -1.42
N PRO A 32 -18.91 -2.53 -1.28
CA PRO A 32 -19.63 -2.24 -0.04
C PRO A 32 -19.03 -2.96 1.18
N GLY A 33 -18.85 -2.22 2.28
CA GLY A 33 -18.27 -2.76 3.52
C GLY A 33 -16.74 -2.94 3.51
N CYS A 34 -16.07 -2.61 2.39
CA CYS A 34 -14.61 -2.61 2.31
C CYS A 34 -14.06 -1.18 2.27
N GLU A 35 -13.13 -0.89 3.15
CA GLU A 35 -12.39 0.37 3.20
C GLU A 35 -10.88 0.11 3.14
N ALA A 36 -10.13 1.08 2.63
CA ALA A 36 -8.69 0.95 2.43
C ALA A 36 -7.93 2.19 2.89
N LYS A 37 -6.67 1.97 3.27
CA LYS A 37 -5.61 2.96 3.39
C LYS A 37 -4.47 2.54 2.49
N THR A 38 -4.23 3.28 1.41
CA THR A 38 -3.08 3.04 0.53
C THR A 38 -1.81 3.49 1.23
N LEU A 39 -0.88 2.57 1.47
CA LEU A 39 0.40 2.83 2.14
C LEU A 39 1.53 3.05 1.13
N LEU A 40 1.46 2.37 -0.01
CA LEU A 40 2.39 2.52 -1.13
C LEU A 40 1.61 2.39 -2.43
N PHE A 41 1.94 3.25 -3.41
CA PHE A 41 1.51 3.08 -4.79
C PHE A 41 2.63 3.49 -5.75
N ASP A 42 3.30 2.50 -6.33
CA ASP A 42 4.25 2.71 -7.43
C ASP A 42 3.50 2.63 -8.76
N ARG A 43 3.25 3.80 -9.37
CA ARG A 43 2.56 3.91 -10.66
C ARG A 43 3.30 3.27 -11.83
N ARG A 44 4.63 3.13 -11.73
CA ARG A 44 5.45 2.57 -12.82
C ARG A 44 5.32 1.06 -12.91
N THR A 45 5.28 0.39 -11.76
CA THR A 45 5.21 -1.09 -11.67
C THR A 45 3.79 -1.60 -11.38
N GLY A 46 2.90 -0.75 -10.87
CA GLY A 46 1.60 -1.15 -10.35
C GLY A 46 1.65 -1.75 -8.94
N LEU A 47 2.82 -1.72 -8.27
CA LEU A 47 2.96 -2.23 -6.90
C LEU A 47 2.11 -1.41 -5.94
N VAL A 48 1.27 -2.09 -5.18
CA VAL A 48 0.40 -1.50 -4.16
C VAL A 48 0.65 -2.21 -2.84
N THR A 49 0.71 -1.43 -1.76
CA THR A 49 0.52 -1.94 -0.41
C THR A 49 -0.63 -1.17 0.21
N ALA A 50 -1.65 -1.89 0.68
CA ALA A 50 -2.82 -1.30 1.30
C ALA A 50 -3.11 -1.99 2.64
N LEU A 51 -3.55 -1.20 3.61
CA LEU A 51 -4.21 -1.71 4.80
C LEU A 51 -5.71 -1.72 4.51
N MET A 52 -6.33 -2.89 4.64
CA MET A 52 -7.74 -3.09 4.33
C MET A 52 -8.55 -3.29 5.61
N ARG A 53 -9.79 -2.80 5.62
CA ARG A 53 -10.79 -3.11 6.65
C ARG A 53 -12.04 -3.64 5.97
N PHE A 54 -12.52 -4.77 6.47
CA PHE A 54 -13.73 -5.43 6.02
C PHE A 54 -14.72 -5.43 7.18
N GLU A 55 -15.89 -4.82 6.96
CA GLU A 55 -17.01 -4.97 7.88
C GLU A 55 -17.50 -6.43 7.91
N PRO A 56 -18.16 -6.88 8.99
CA PRO A 56 -18.71 -8.23 9.05
C PRO A 56 -19.60 -8.56 7.85
N GLY A 57 -19.26 -9.63 7.12
CA GLY A 57 -19.98 -10.07 5.92
C GLY A 57 -19.63 -9.33 4.63
N ALA A 58 -18.67 -8.40 4.64
CA ALA A 58 -18.16 -7.79 3.42
C ALA A 58 -17.40 -8.81 2.55
N VAL A 59 -17.56 -8.69 1.23
CA VAL A 59 -16.98 -9.62 0.25
C VAL A 59 -16.39 -8.83 -0.90
N LEU A 60 -15.18 -9.19 -1.33
CA LEU A 60 -14.66 -8.78 -2.63
C LEU A 60 -15.20 -9.73 -3.70
N PRO A 61 -15.60 -9.22 -4.88
CA PRO A 61 -16.02 -10.10 -5.97
C PRO A 61 -14.87 -10.97 -6.46
N ASP A 62 -15.20 -12.05 -7.15
CA ASP A 62 -14.22 -12.91 -7.81
C ASP A 62 -13.27 -12.09 -8.70
N HIS A 63 -11.97 -12.35 -8.56
CA HIS A 63 -10.92 -11.70 -9.34
C HIS A 63 -9.71 -12.60 -9.48
N GLU A 64 -8.90 -12.30 -10.50
CA GLU A 64 -7.65 -13.00 -10.79
C GLU A 64 -6.46 -12.11 -10.43
N HIS A 65 -5.50 -12.67 -9.70
CA HIS A 65 -4.23 -12.00 -9.46
C HIS A 65 -3.28 -12.31 -10.62
N VAL A 66 -3.02 -11.30 -11.45
CA VAL A 66 -2.01 -11.37 -12.53
C VAL A 66 -0.57 -11.23 -12.01
N GLY A 67 -0.41 -11.07 -10.70
CA GLY A 67 0.86 -11.01 -9.98
C GLY A 67 0.74 -11.66 -8.61
N ILE A 68 1.81 -11.62 -7.81
CA ILE A 68 1.77 -12.18 -6.46
C ILE A 68 1.07 -11.18 -5.53
N GLU A 69 0.12 -11.68 -4.73
CA GLU A 69 -0.39 -10.99 -3.55
C GLU A 69 0.13 -11.67 -2.28
N GLN A 70 0.50 -10.86 -1.28
CA GLN A 70 0.86 -11.31 0.05
C GLN A 70 -0.01 -10.59 1.06
N THR A 71 -0.70 -11.35 1.90
CA THR A 71 -1.65 -10.83 2.88
C THR A 71 -1.27 -11.27 4.28
N TYR A 72 -1.37 -10.35 5.23
CA TYR A 72 -1.21 -10.60 6.66
C TYR A 72 -2.47 -10.15 7.39
N VAL A 73 -3.01 -11.03 8.25
CA VAL A 73 -4.26 -10.83 9.00
C VAL A 73 -3.95 -10.71 10.48
#